data_AF-A0A954YZS8-F1
#
_entry.id   AF-A0A954YZS8-F1
#
_cell.length_a   1.000
_cell.length_b   1.000
_cell.length_c   1.000
_cell.angle_alpha   90.00
_cell.angle_beta   90.00
_cell.angle_gamma   90.00
#
_symmetry.space_group_name_H-M   'P 1'
#
loop_
_entity.id
_entity.type
_entity.pdbx_description
1 polymer ?
#
loop_
_entity_poly.entity_id
_entity_poly.type
_entity_poly.pdbx_seq_one_letter_code
_entity_poly.pdbx_strand_id
1 'polypeptide(L)'
;MNLRTLQAEFARLVTNDAARRSAQRADGAEGSSDTPIDTLARLPGVDLHAQTLKRKRLVAARAKLPVTAAVLDGALAPLFMRFAGETALASDRRYERDAMAFLDWLEGEITSNAEAVAGLDVLALRSAVRFERAVLRVVLRRRVLKIALVDARRWPGLPPGARRRRVAIWLRVSPNGRLRRWIL
;
A
#
# COMPACT_ATOMS: atom_id res chain seq x y z
N MET A 1 -25.55 -17.98 12.21
CA MET A 1 -24.18 -17.48 11.98
C MET A 1 -23.62 -16.94 13.30
N ASN A 2 -22.38 -17.25 13.69
CA ASN A 2 -21.82 -16.75 14.95
C ASN A 2 -21.22 -15.34 14.81
N LEU A 3 -21.03 -14.61 15.92
CA LEU A 3 -20.53 -13.23 15.93
C LEU A 3 -19.15 -13.08 15.28
N ARG A 4 -18.26 -14.08 15.43
CA ARG A 4 -16.91 -14.04 14.85
C ARG A 4 -16.94 -14.12 13.33
N THR A 5 -17.80 -14.97 12.77
CA THR A 5 -18.02 -15.07 11.32
C THR A 5 -18.60 -13.76 10.79
N LEU A 6 -19.55 -13.16 11.51
CA LEU A 6 -20.17 -11.88 11.15
C LEU A 6 -19.16 -10.73 11.14
N GLN A 7 -18.26 -10.68 12.14
CA GLN A 7 -17.15 -9.72 12.21
C GLN A 7 -16.12 -9.92 11.09
N ALA A 8 -15.81 -11.17 10.74
CA ALA A 8 -14.89 -11.48 9.64
C ALA A 8 -15.46 -11.07 8.28
N GLU A 9 -16.75 -11.31 8.06
CA GLU A 9 -17.45 -10.89 6.84
C GLU A 9 -17.59 -9.38 6.74
N PHE A 10 -17.92 -8.70 7.85
CA PHE A 10 -17.93 -7.24 7.90
C PHE A 10 -16.54 -6.66 7.59
N ALA A 11 -15.49 -7.22 8.18
CA ALA A 11 -14.12 -6.81 7.89
C ALA A 11 -13.79 -6.99 6.39
N ARG A 12 -14.20 -8.11 5.79
CA ARG A 12 -14.03 -8.38 4.35
C ARG A 12 -14.75 -7.36 3.47
N LEU A 13 -16.00 -7.03 3.78
CA LEU A 13 -16.79 -6.04 3.03
C LEU A 13 -16.20 -4.62 3.11
N VAL A 14 -15.65 -4.26 4.26
CA VAL A 14 -15.03 -2.95 4.51
C VAL A 14 -13.64 -2.85 3.88
N THR A 15 -12.90 -3.94 3.74
CA THR A 15 -11.52 -3.94 3.21
C THR A 15 -11.40 -4.32 1.73
N ASN A 16 -12.45 -4.83 1.08
CA ASN A 16 -12.41 -5.29 -0.31
C ASN A 16 -13.63 -4.79 -1.12
N ASP A 17 -13.38 -3.93 -2.12
CA ASP A 17 -14.48 -3.40 -2.96
C ASP A 17 -15.09 -4.44 -3.89
N ALA A 18 -14.30 -5.40 -4.38
CA ALA A 18 -14.82 -6.45 -5.24
C ALA A 18 -15.80 -7.35 -4.48
N ALA A 19 -15.45 -7.72 -3.24
CA ALA A 19 -16.34 -8.47 -2.35
C ALA A 19 -17.64 -7.69 -2.06
N ARG A 20 -17.53 -6.38 -1.82
CA ARG A 20 -18.68 -5.51 -1.59
C ARG A 20 -19.59 -5.38 -2.81
N ARG A 21 -19.02 -5.11 -3.99
CA ARG A 21 -19.77 -4.99 -5.26
C ARG A 21 -20.41 -6.32 -5.64
N SER A 22 -19.75 -7.44 -5.41
CA SER A 22 -20.33 -8.76 -5.67
C SER A 22 -21.52 -9.05 -4.75
N ALA A 23 -21.44 -8.71 -3.46
CA ALA A 23 -22.58 -8.83 -2.53
C ALA A 23 -23.75 -7.91 -2.92
N GLN A 24 -23.47 -6.69 -3.39
CA GLN A 24 -24.50 -5.76 -3.87
C GLN A 24 -25.15 -6.19 -5.19
N ARG A 25 -24.43 -6.89 -6.07
CA ARG A 25 -24.97 -7.37 -7.37
C ARG A 25 -25.73 -8.69 -7.29
N ALA A 26 -25.39 -9.56 -6.33
CA ALA A 26 -26.08 -10.84 -6.13
C ALA A 26 -27.60 -10.67 -5.83
N ASP A 27 -28.01 -9.46 -5.43
CA ASP A 27 -29.41 -9.05 -5.21
C ASP A 27 -30.22 -8.84 -6.51
N GLY A 28 -29.55 -8.60 -7.64
CA GLY A 28 -30.22 -8.33 -8.92
C GLY A 28 -30.55 -9.59 -9.75
N ALA A 29 -30.02 -10.75 -9.34
CA ALA A 29 -30.32 -12.05 -9.95
C ALA A 29 -31.33 -12.76 -9.05
N GLU A 30 -32.49 -13.12 -9.61
CA GLU A 30 -33.63 -13.71 -8.92
C GLU A 30 -33.24 -14.76 -7.85
N GLY A 31 -33.49 -14.41 -6.59
CA GLY A 31 -33.27 -15.27 -5.44
C GLY A 31 -32.89 -14.46 -4.22
N SER A 32 -33.87 -14.12 -3.38
CA SER A 32 -33.67 -13.48 -2.07
C SER A 32 -32.73 -14.34 -1.22
N SER A 33 -31.44 -14.06 -1.34
CA SER A 33 -30.41 -14.53 -0.44
C SER A 33 -30.52 -13.67 0.81
N ASP A 34 -31.38 -14.07 1.75
CA ASP A 34 -31.44 -13.53 3.13
C ASP A 34 -30.18 -13.92 3.92
N THR A 35 -29.02 -13.82 3.28
CA THR A 35 -27.76 -14.04 3.97
C THR A 35 -27.48 -12.78 4.80
N PRO A 36 -27.03 -12.95 6.05
CA PRO A 36 -26.61 -11.83 6.89
C PRO A 36 -25.56 -10.93 6.21
N ILE A 37 -24.83 -11.44 5.22
CA ILE A 37 -23.81 -10.72 4.44
C ILE A 37 -24.46 -9.67 3.54
N ASP A 38 -25.56 -10.01 2.87
CA ASP A 38 -26.29 -9.11 1.98
C ASP A 38 -27.01 -8.01 2.78
N THR A 39 -27.49 -8.34 3.98
CA THR A 39 -28.06 -7.34 4.91
C THR A 39 -26.97 -6.37 5.41
N LEU A 40 -25.79 -6.88 5.77
CA LEU A 40 -24.66 -6.05 6.23
C LEU A 40 -24.15 -5.12 5.13
N ALA A 41 -24.05 -5.59 3.88
CA ALA A 41 -23.58 -4.78 2.76
C ALA A 41 -24.50 -3.59 2.44
N ARG A 42 -25.78 -3.66 2.84
CA ARG A 42 -26.79 -2.61 2.64
C ARG A 42 -26.88 -1.60 3.78
N LEU A 43 -26.19 -1.82 4.90
CA LEU A 43 -26.30 -0.94 6.05
C LEU A 43 -25.75 0.47 5.73
N PRO A 44 -26.51 1.53 6.04
CA PRO A 44 -26.01 2.90 5.90
C PRO A 44 -24.79 3.06 6.81
N GLY A 45 -23.66 3.43 6.22
CA GLY A 45 -22.39 3.65 6.92
C GLY A 45 -21.29 2.63 6.63
N VAL A 46 -21.58 1.49 6.01
CA VAL A 46 -20.52 0.54 5.60
C VAL A 46 -19.60 1.14 4.55
N ASP A 47 -20.18 1.83 3.56
CA ASP A 47 -19.40 2.56 2.56
C ASP A 47 -18.60 3.72 3.16
N LEU A 48 -19.22 4.50 4.05
CA LEU A 48 -18.55 5.59 4.74
C LEU A 48 -17.38 5.09 5.60
N HIS A 49 -17.58 3.96 6.29
CA HIS A 49 -16.56 3.33 7.11
C HIS A 49 -15.41 2.79 6.26
N ALA A 50 -15.71 2.11 5.15
CA ALA A 50 -14.71 1.65 4.20
C ALA A 50 -13.89 2.80 3.60
N GLN A 51 -14.55 3.88 3.16
CA GLN A 51 -13.86 5.07 2.66
C GLN A 51 -12.98 5.72 3.74
N THR A 52 -13.48 5.81 4.98
CA THR A 52 -12.72 6.35 6.11
C THR A 52 -11.49 5.50 6.41
N LEU A 53 -11.63 4.18 6.38
CA LEU A 53 -10.51 3.26 6.57
C LEU A 53 -9.46 3.41 5.48
N LYS A 54 -9.88 3.48 4.20
CA LYS A 54 -8.98 3.72 3.07
C LYS A 54 -8.21 5.03 3.20
N ARG A 55 -8.88 6.12 3.60
CA ARG A 55 -8.23 7.42 3.86
C ARG A 55 -7.20 7.32 5.00
N LYS A 56 -7.54 6.68 6.12
CA LYS A 56 -6.59 6.45 7.22
C LYS A 56 -5.38 5.63 6.76
N ARG A 57 -5.60 4.60 5.93
CA ARG A 57 -4.55 3.75 5.38
C ARG A 57 -3.67 4.50 4.38
N LEU A 58 -4.24 5.39 3.56
CA LEU A 58 -3.48 6.27 2.68
C LEU A 58 -2.55 7.19 3.49
N VAL A 59 -3.05 7.82 4.55
CA VAL A 59 -2.23 8.66 5.44
C VAL A 59 -1.08 7.85 6.04
N ALA A 60 -1.36 6.64 6.52
CA ALA A 60 -0.33 5.75 7.05
C ALA A 60 0.68 5.31 5.98
N ALA A 61 0.22 4.96 4.78
CA ALA A 61 1.07 4.58 3.65
C ALA A 61 1.99 5.74 3.26
N ARG A 62 1.48 6.97 3.16
CA ARG A 62 2.28 8.18 2.88
C ARG A 62 3.39 8.39 3.92
N ALA A 63 3.09 8.16 5.19
CA ALA A 63 4.08 8.27 6.27
C ALA A 63 5.15 7.15 6.21
N LYS A 64 4.78 5.95 5.73
CA LYS A 64 5.70 4.80 5.60
C LYS A 64 6.50 4.80 4.30
N LEU A 65 6.00 5.47 3.28
CA LEU A 65 6.53 5.53 1.93
C LEU A 65 6.87 6.99 1.52
N PRO A 66 7.65 7.73 2.32
CA PRO A 66 7.88 9.15 2.08
C PRO A 66 8.54 9.46 0.72
N VAL A 67 9.37 8.57 0.20
CA VAL A 67 10.07 8.77 -1.07
C VAL A 67 9.18 8.42 -2.25
N THR A 68 8.46 7.30 -2.19
CA THR A 68 7.46 6.98 -3.22
C THR A 68 6.37 8.04 -3.25
N ALA A 69 5.94 8.55 -2.09
CA ALA A 69 5.00 9.66 -1.99
C ALA A 69 5.53 10.95 -2.62
N ALA A 70 6.82 11.27 -2.45
CA ALA A 70 7.42 12.44 -3.07
C ALA A 70 7.53 12.32 -4.60
N VAL A 71 7.81 11.11 -5.11
CA VAL A 71 7.90 10.86 -6.56
C VAL A 71 6.52 10.83 -7.22
N LEU A 72 5.52 10.24 -6.57
CA LEU A 72 4.16 10.18 -7.09
C LEU A 72 3.40 11.51 -6.91
N ASP A 73 3.73 12.28 -5.88
CA ASP A 73 3.07 13.53 -5.52
C ASP A 73 1.53 13.42 -5.56
N GLY A 74 0.86 14.17 -6.43
CA GLY A 74 -0.60 14.13 -6.60
C GLY A 74 -1.15 12.78 -7.06
N ALA A 75 -0.33 11.93 -7.69
CA ALA A 75 -0.73 10.61 -8.19
C ALA A 75 -0.80 9.53 -7.09
N LEU A 76 -0.25 9.79 -5.89
CA LEU A 76 -0.24 8.79 -4.81
C LEU A 76 -1.67 8.39 -4.39
N ALA A 77 -2.52 9.38 -4.14
CA ALA A 77 -3.88 9.15 -3.66
C ALA A 77 -4.74 8.35 -4.65
N PRO A 78 -4.84 8.71 -5.95
CA PRO A 78 -5.65 7.94 -6.90
C PRO A 78 -5.12 6.51 -7.09
N LEU A 79 -3.79 6.32 -7.20
CA LEU A 79 -3.19 4.99 -7.33
C LEU A 79 -3.44 4.13 -6.10
N PHE A 80 -3.30 4.68 -4.90
CA PHE A 80 -3.57 3.95 -3.66
C PHE A 80 -5.04 3.57 -3.51
N MET A 81 -5.97 4.45 -3.91
CA MET A 81 -7.40 4.16 -3.86
C MET A 81 -7.79 3.03 -4.81
N ARG A 82 -7.17 2.98 -6.00
CA ARG A 82 -7.33 1.86 -6.94
C ARG A 82 -6.81 0.56 -6.35
N PHE A 83 -5.57 0.56 -5.84
CA PHE A 83 -5.00 -0.58 -5.11
C PHE A 83 -5.92 -1.08 -3.99
N ALA A 84 -6.41 -0.17 -3.13
CA ALA A 84 -7.29 -0.52 -2.02
C ALA A 84 -8.70 -0.96 -2.44
N GLY A 85 -9.08 -0.75 -3.71
CA GLY A 85 -10.29 -1.33 -4.29
C GLY A 85 -10.10 -2.75 -4.81
N GLU A 86 -8.90 -3.05 -5.33
CA GLU A 86 -8.57 -4.34 -5.95
C GLU A 86 -8.00 -5.35 -4.93
N THR A 87 -7.37 -4.87 -3.88
CA THR A 87 -6.67 -5.68 -2.88
C THR A 87 -7.30 -5.53 -1.51
N ALA A 88 -7.58 -6.66 -0.85
CA ALA A 88 -8.01 -6.65 0.53
C ALA A 88 -6.91 -6.08 1.44
N LEU A 89 -7.20 -4.96 2.10
CA LEU A 89 -6.28 -4.39 3.10
C LEU A 89 -6.20 -5.30 4.33
N ALA A 90 -5.03 -5.37 4.97
CA ALA A 90 -4.86 -6.19 6.16
C ALA A 90 -5.84 -5.76 7.26
N SER A 91 -6.53 -6.69 7.91
CA SER A 91 -7.52 -6.39 8.95
C SER A 91 -6.91 -5.79 10.22
N ASP A 92 -5.61 -6.01 10.46
CA ASP A 92 -4.88 -5.45 11.59
C ASP A 92 -4.23 -4.09 11.27
N ARG A 93 -3.89 -3.32 12.31
CA ARG A 93 -3.21 -2.00 12.21
C ARG A 93 -1.76 -2.08 11.67
N ARG A 94 -1.41 -3.13 10.93
CA ARG A 94 -0.06 -3.32 10.37
C ARG A 94 0.08 -2.58 9.05
N TYR A 95 0.13 -1.26 9.14
CA TYR A 95 0.31 -0.36 8.00
C TYR A 95 1.56 -0.66 7.17
N GLU A 96 2.58 -1.27 7.76
CA GLU A 96 3.79 -1.72 7.05
C GLU A 96 3.52 -2.84 6.04
N ARG A 97 2.54 -3.72 6.31
CA ARG A 97 2.15 -4.79 5.37
C ARG A 97 1.40 -4.22 4.18
N ASP A 98 0.47 -3.30 4.42
CA ASP A 98 -0.25 -2.63 3.34
C ASP A 98 0.68 -1.77 2.50
N ALA A 99 1.63 -1.07 3.12
CA ALA A 99 2.64 -0.32 2.40
C ALA A 99 3.50 -1.24 1.53
N MET A 100 3.89 -2.42 2.02
CA MET A 100 4.59 -3.42 1.22
C MET A 100 3.74 -3.92 0.04
N ALA A 101 2.49 -4.30 0.30
CA ALA A 101 1.57 -4.79 -0.71
C ALA A 101 1.28 -3.73 -1.78
N PHE A 102 1.15 -2.46 -1.39
CA PHE A 102 1.01 -1.35 -2.31
C PHE A 102 2.25 -1.18 -3.20
N LEU A 103 3.46 -1.28 -2.66
CA LEU A 103 4.69 -1.23 -3.45
C LEU A 103 4.77 -2.41 -4.45
N ASP A 104 4.35 -3.60 -4.04
CA ASP A 104 4.30 -4.80 -4.90
C ASP A 104 3.28 -4.65 -6.04
N TRP A 105 2.08 -4.16 -5.74
CA TRP A 105 1.09 -3.81 -6.75
C TRP A 105 1.59 -2.70 -7.70
N LEU A 106 2.22 -1.66 -7.17
CA LEU A 106 2.73 -0.52 -7.95
C LEU A 106 3.86 -0.93 -8.91
N GLU A 107 4.74 -1.84 -8.51
CA GLU A 107 5.75 -2.41 -9.42
C GLU A 107 5.10 -3.17 -10.58
N GLY A 108 3.99 -3.87 -10.30
CA GLY A 108 3.15 -4.49 -11.31
C GLY A 108 2.62 -3.47 -12.31
N GLU A 109 1.94 -2.42 -11.82
CA GLU A 109 1.40 -1.33 -12.65
C GLU A 109 2.46 -0.67 -13.53
N ILE A 110 3.64 -0.38 -12.98
CA ILE A 110 4.77 0.18 -13.75
C ILE A 110 5.20 -0.75 -14.90
N THR A 111 5.01 -2.05 -14.75
CA THR A 111 5.44 -3.06 -15.73
C THR A 111 4.36 -3.38 -16.74
N SER A 112 3.09 -3.44 -16.32
CA SER A 112 1.98 -3.94 -17.14
C SER A 112 1.01 -2.87 -17.62
N ASN A 113 1.04 -1.66 -17.08
CA ASN A 113 0.04 -0.62 -17.37
C ASN A 113 0.70 0.75 -17.59
N ALA A 114 1.24 0.95 -18.79
CA ALA A 114 1.95 2.17 -19.18
C ALA A 114 1.08 3.44 -19.08
N GLU A 115 -0.24 3.33 -19.27
CA GLU A 115 -1.16 4.46 -19.17
C GLU A 115 -1.37 4.92 -17.73
N ALA A 116 -1.49 3.99 -16.78
CA ALA A 116 -1.68 4.33 -15.37
C ALA A 116 -0.50 5.09 -14.75
N VAL A 117 0.69 4.97 -15.35
CA VAL A 117 1.91 5.66 -14.94
C VAL A 117 2.37 6.71 -15.97
N ALA A 118 1.52 7.03 -16.95
CA ALA A 118 1.82 8.04 -17.95
C ALA A 118 2.05 9.40 -17.27
N GLY A 119 3.12 10.09 -17.67
CA GLY A 119 3.54 11.36 -17.06
C GLY A 119 4.33 11.24 -15.76
N LEU A 120 4.52 10.04 -15.22
CA LEU A 120 5.39 9.81 -14.06
C LEU A 120 6.83 9.56 -14.49
N ASP A 121 7.77 9.98 -13.64
CA ASP A 121 9.16 9.55 -13.77
C ASP A 121 9.32 8.09 -13.34
N VAL A 122 9.15 7.17 -14.29
CA VAL A 122 9.20 5.71 -14.07
C VAL A 122 10.52 5.25 -13.46
N LEU A 123 11.65 5.88 -13.81
CA LEU A 123 12.96 5.49 -13.29
C LEU A 123 13.13 5.92 -11.83
N ALA A 124 12.70 7.15 -11.50
CA ALA A 124 12.65 7.62 -10.12
C ALA A 124 11.71 6.75 -9.29
N LEU A 125 10.53 6.42 -9.84
CA LEU A 125 9.53 5.63 -9.15
C LEU A 125 10.01 4.21 -8.86
N ARG A 126 10.61 3.51 -9.84
CA ARG A 126 11.23 2.19 -9.61
C ARG A 126 12.33 2.24 -8.55
N SER A 127 13.13 3.31 -8.53
CA SER A 127 14.18 3.50 -7.52
C SER A 127 13.60 3.70 -6.12
N ALA A 128 12.55 4.52 -6.00
CA ALA A 128 11.82 4.76 -4.76
C ALA A 128 11.19 3.46 -4.23
N VAL A 129 10.47 2.73 -5.08
CA VAL A 129 9.83 1.46 -4.75
C VAL A 129 10.86 0.43 -4.25
N ARG A 130 11.97 0.25 -4.97
CA ARG A 130 13.03 -0.70 -4.57
C ARG A 130 13.62 -0.39 -3.21
N PHE A 131 13.90 0.89 -2.94
CA PHE A 131 14.44 1.33 -1.66
C PHE A 131 13.47 1.11 -0.52
N GLU A 132 12.23 1.60 -0.65
CA GLU A 132 11.25 1.54 0.45
C GLU A 132 10.81 0.11 0.70
N ARG A 133 10.75 -0.73 -0.34
CA ARG A 133 10.59 -2.18 -0.19
C ARG A 133 11.75 -2.79 0.61
N ALA A 134 12.99 -2.38 0.35
CA ALA A 134 14.13 -2.84 1.13
C ALA A 134 14.04 -2.40 2.60
N VAL A 135 13.68 -1.13 2.85
CA VAL A 135 13.45 -0.58 4.19
C VAL A 135 12.38 -1.35 4.93
N LEU A 136 11.19 -1.50 4.35
CA LEU A 136 10.07 -2.21 4.97
C LEU A 136 10.41 -3.68 5.21
N ARG A 137 11.14 -4.36 4.33
CA ARG A 137 11.59 -5.75 4.55
C ARG A 137 12.52 -5.84 5.77
N VAL A 138 13.40 -4.87 5.96
CA VAL A 138 14.30 -4.79 7.11
C VAL A 138 13.50 -4.53 8.39
N VAL A 139 12.55 -3.60 8.38
CA VAL A 139 11.68 -3.30 9.52
C VAL A 139 10.81 -4.50 9.91
N LEU A 140 10.15 -5.13 8.93
CA LEU A 140 9.25 -6.27 9.13
C LEU A 140 9.98 -7.52 9.61
N ARG A 141 11.20 -7.78 9.13
CA ARG A 141 11.98 -8.98 9.49
C ARG A 141 12.91 -8.78 10.70
N ARG A 142 13.06 -7.54 11.20
CA ARG A 142 13.87 -7.16 12.38
C ARG A 142 15.30 -7.72 12.44
N ARG A 143 15.88 -8.22 11.34
CA ARG A 143 17.13 -9.04 11.42
C ARG A 143 18.10 -8.91 10.26
N VAL A 144 17.82 -8.13 9.22
CA VAL A 144 18.58 -8.25 7.96
C VAL A 144 19.27 -6.94 7.59
N LEU A 145 20.56 -7.04 7.28
CA LEU A 145 21.33 -6.05 6.56
C LEU A 145 20.90 -6.06 5.08
N LYS A 146 20.50 -4.92 4.52
CA LYS A 146 20.20 -4.83 3.07
C LYS A 146 20.93 -3.69 2.40
N ILE A 147 21.37 -3.95 1.18
CA ILE A 147 21.90 -2.96 0.25
C ILE A 147 20.81 -2.66 -0.77
N ALA A 148 20.44 -1.39 -0.92
CA ALA A 148 19.57 -0.91 -1.98
C ALA A 148 20.36 0.00 -2.92
N LEU A 149 20.37 -0.31 -4.21
CA LEU A 149 20.92 0.58 -5.24
C LEU A 149 19.84 1.55 -5.68
N VAL A 150 20.09 2.85 -5.56
CA VAL A 150 19.16 3.92 -5.95
C VAL A 150 19.86 4.93 -6.86
N ASP A 151 19.10 5.57 -7.76
CA ASP A 151 19.59 6.73 -8.50
C ASP A 151 19.65 7.95 -7.58
N ALA A 152 20.86 8.43 -7.31
CA ALA A 152 21.06 9.51 -6.35
C ALA A 152 20.62 10.88 -6.86
N ARG A 153 20.50 11.07 -8.18
CA ARG A 153 20.15 12.36 -8.78
C ARG A 153 18.70 12.74 -8.54
N ARG A 154 17.85 11.74 -8.30
CA ARG A 154 16.40 11.88 -8.21
C ARG A 154 15.88 11.66 -6.78
N TRP A 155 16.78 11.66 -5.79
CA TRP A 155 16.46 11.36 -4.40
C TRP A 155 16.34 12.63 -3.56
N PRO A 156 15.15 12.98 -3.03
CA PRO A 156 14.91 14.26 -2.34
C PRO A 156 15.51 14.38 -0.92
N GLY A 157 16.54 13.58 -0.58
CA GLY A 157 17.15 13.58 0.75
C GLY A 157 18.61 13.11 0.79
N LEU A 158 19.26 12.98 -0.37
CA LEU A 158 20.70 12.71 -0.41
C LEU A 158 21.47 14.04 -0.36
N PRO A 159 22.58 14.11 0.39
CA PRO A 159 23.42 15.30 0.40
C PRO A 159 23.91 15.59 -1.04
N PRO A 160 24.08 16.87 -1.42
CA PRO A 160 24.48 17.26 -2.78
C PRO A 160 25.76 16.55 -3.28
N GLY A 161 26.70 16.27 -2.38
CA GLY A 161 27.96 15.55 -2.68
C GLY A 161 27.81 14.05 -2.98
N ALA A 162 26.65 13.44 -2.69
CA ALA A 162 26.38 12.03 -2.95
C ALA A 162 25.70 11.77 -4.32
N ARG A 163 25.61 12.77 -5.20
CA ARG A 163 24.95 12.69 -6.53
C ARG A 163 25.75 11.89 -7.58
N ARG A 164 26.26 10.71 -7.24
CA ARG A 164 26.73 9.71 -8.23
C ARG A 164 25.51 9.12 -8.98
N ARG A 165 25.69 8.59 -10.20
CA ARG A 165 24.55 8.03 -10.98
C ARG A 165 23.79 6.93 -10.24
N ARG A 166 24.46 6.15 -9.39
CA ARG A 166 23.85 5.17 -8.48
C ARG A 166 24.59 5.21 -7.15
N VAL A 167 23.88 5.10 -6.04
CA VAL A 167 24.44 4.95 -4.69
C VAL A 167 23.92 3.68 -4.04
N ALA A 168 24.77 3.04 -3.24
CA ALA A 168 24.39 1.88 -2.45
C ALA A 168 24.01 2.37 -1.04
N ILE A 169 22.77 2.09 -0.63
CA ILE A 169 22.31 2.41 0.72
C ILE A 169 22.29 1.13 1.55
N TRP A 170 23.11 1.12 2.60
CA TRP A 170 23.13 0.09 3.62
C TRP A 170 22.07 0.36 4.69
N LEU A 171 21.28 -0.66 5.03
CA LEU A 171 20.19 -0.58 5.99
C LEU A 171 20.37 -1.61 7.11
N ARG A 172 20.24 -1.17 8.37
CA ARG A 172 20.26 -2.05 9.56
C ARG A 172 19.27 -1.55 10.61
N VAL A 173 18.61 -2.46 11.32
CA VAL A 173 17.85 -2.11 12.54
C VAL A 173 18.79 -2.20 13.74
N SER A 174 18.91 -1.12 14.51
CA SER A 174 19.70 -1.12 15.75
C SER A 174 18.98 -1.89 16.87
N PRO A 175 19.69 -2.28 17.95
CA PRO A 175 19.10 -3.04 19.06
C PRO A 175 17.85 -2.39 19.68
N ASN A 176 17.77 -1.06 19.64
CA ASN A 176 16.61 -0.28 20.12
C ASN A 176 15.46 -0.15 19.07
N GLY A 177 15.49 -0.93 17.98
CA GLY A 177 14.43 -0.95 16.97
C GLY A 177 14.46 0.20 15.95
N ARG A 178 15.42 1.13 16.02
CA ARG A 178 15.55 2.23 15.06
C ARG A 178 16.21 1.75 13.75
N LEU A 179 15.71 2.24 12.60
CA LEU A 179 16.37 2.01 11.31
C LEU A 179 17.56 2.96 11.18
N ARG A 180 18.75 2.40 10.93
CA ARG A 180 19.96 3.14 10.55
C ARG A 180 20.24 2.92 9.07
N ARG A 181 20.67 3.98 8.39
CA ARG A 181 21.05 3.97 6.97
C ARG A 181 22.43 4.59 6.77
N TRP A 182 23.20 4.04 5.85
CA TRP A 182 24.50 4.58 5.41
C TRP A 182 24.53 4.62 3.89
N ILE A 183 25.09 5.69 3.32
CA ILE A 183 25.22 5.88 1.88
C ILE A 183 26.70 5.62 1.54
N LEU A 184 26.94 4.69 0.62
CA LEU A 184 28.26 4.33 0.09
C LEU A 184 28.44 4.86 -1.34
#